data_AF-A0A498FCL4-F1
#
_entry.id   AF-A0A498FCL4-F1
#
_cell.length_a   1.000
_cell.length_b   1.000
_cell.length_c   1.000
_cell.angle_alpha   90.00
_cell.angle_beta   90.00
_cell.angle_gamma   90.00
#
_symmetry.space_group_name_H-M   'P 1'
#
loop_
_entity.id
_entity.type
_entity.pdbx_description
1 polymer ?
#
loop_
_entity_poly.entity_id
_entity_poly.type
_entity_poly.pdbx_seq_one_letter_code
_entity_poly.pdbx_strand_id
1 'polypeptide(L)'
;RCVSGYNLHKVVFENDDGETVVNLSKLFVGAEGTLGVVVEATVSLVTVPEETALVLYAYDDLLDAMTAVPDALDFDASAVELMDDEVFRMAAESSEYAQYVEGIPDGTAATLMLEFDSELHDDFEAVIQAANDHFLRSESKAE
;
A
#
# COMPACT_ATOMS: atom_id res chain seq x y z
N ARG A 1 4.74 3.32 -13.16
CA ARG A 1 5.65 2.39 -12.43
C ARG A 1 5.73 1.11 -13.25
N CYS A 2 6.91 0.53 -13.48
CA CYS A 2 7.01 -0.80 -14.14
C CYS A 2 7.32 -1.80 -13.04
N VAL A 3 6.53 -2.87 -12.97
CA VAL A 3 6.58 -3.85 -11.89
C VAL A 3 7.47 -5.04 -12.25
N SER A 4 7.67 -5.29 -13.55
CA SER A 4 8.51 -6.38 -14.08
C SER A 4 9.15 -6.03 -15.43
N GLY A 5 10.07 -6.90 -15.88
CA GLY A 5 10.75 -6.79 -17.16
C GLY A 5 12.05 -5.97 -17.12
N TYR A 6 12.52 -5.56 -18.29
CA TYR A 6 13.88 -5.04 -18.48
C TYR A 6 14.03 -3.51 -18.36
N ASN A 7 12.93 -2.78 -18.13
CA ASN A 7 12.94 -1.34 -17.87
C ASN A 7 13.85 -0.51 -18.82
N LEU A 8 13.99 -0.92 -20.09
CA LEU A 8 15.01 -0.38 -21.00
C LEU A 8 14.89 1.14 -21.19
N HIS A 9 13.66 1.66 -21.16
CA HIS A 9 13.34 3.09 -21.23
C HIS A 9 13.86 3.92 -20.05
N LYS A 10 14.33 3.29 -18.97
CA LYS A 10 14.90 3.96 -17.77
C LYS A 10 16.42 3.81 -17.66
N VAL A 11 17.04 3.02 -18.54
CA VAL A 11 18.47 2.76 -18.48
C VAL A 11 19.26 4.00 -18.86
N VAL A 12 18.76 4.78 -19.82
CA VAL A 12 19.37 6.03 -20.25
C VAL A 12 18.44 7.17 -19.86
N PHE A 13 18.95 8.16 -19.13
CA PHE A 13 18.21 9.35 -18.71
C PHE A 13 19.15 10.55 -18.60
N GLU A 14 18.61 11.77 -18.58
CA GLU A 14 19.37 12.97 -18.23
C GLU A 14 19.29 13.22 -16.72
N ASN A 15 20.44 13.46 -16.08
CA ASN A 15 20.50 13.83 -14.66
C ASN A 15 20.18 15.33 -14.47
N ASP A 16 20.14 15.77 -13.21
CA ASP A 16 19.82 17.17 -12.85
C ASP A 16 20.84 18.17 -13.40
N ASP A 17 22.05 17.73 -13.74
CA ASP A 17 23.11 18.53 -14.36
C ASP A 17 23.00 18.57 -15.91
N GLY A 18 22.00 17.92 -16.50
CA GLY A 18 21.78 17.86 -17.95
C GLY A 18 22.70 16.88 -18.68
N GLU A 19 23.32 15.94 -17.97
CA GLU A 19 24.20 14.93 -18.54
C GLU A 19 23.44 13.65 -18.86
N THR A 20 23.73 13.04 -20.00
CA THR A 20 23.22 11.70 -20.32
C THR A 20 23.91 10.64 -19.48
N VAL A 21 23.16 9.96 -18.62
CA VAL A 21 23.63 8.91 -17.72
C VAL A 21 23.08 7.55 -18.13
N VAL A 22 23.91 6.51 -18.01
CA VAL A 22 23.51 5.11 -18.19
C VAL A 22 23.50 4.41 -16.82
N ASN A 23 22.33 3.94 -16.37
CA ASN A 23 22.18 3.20 -15.12
C ASN A 23 21.71 1.77 -15.39
N LEU A 24 22.67 0.84 -15.42
CA LEU A 24 22.41 -0.58 -15.66
C LEU A 24 21.67 -1.28 -14.51
N SER A 25 21.65 -0.73 -13.30
CA SER A 25 20.87 -1.35 -12.21
C SER A 25 19.38 -1.37 -12.54
N LYS A 26 18.88 -0.38 -13.29
CA LYS A 26 17.49 -0.34 -13.79
C LYS A 26 17.15 -1.53 -14.69
N LEU A 27 18.13 -2.09 -15.41
CA LEU A 27 17.94 -3.27 -16.26
C LEU A 27 17.76 -4.56 -15.44
N PHE A 28 18.45 -4.67 -14.31
CA PHE A 28 18.38 -5.83 -13.42
C PHE A 28 17.14 -5.80 -12.51
N VAL A 29 16.69 -4.61 -12.10
CA VAL A 29 15.46 -4.47 -11.29
C VAL A 29 14.25 -4.90 -12.13
N GLY A 30 13.60 -6.00 -11.73
CA GLY A 30 12.47 -6.60 -12.45
C GLY A 30 12.84 -7.66 -13.48
N ALA A 31 14.13 -7.99 -13.65
CA ALA A 31 14.59 -8.99 -14.62
C ALA A 31 14.34 -10.46 -14.19
N GLU A 32 13.94 -10.69 -12.94
CA GLU A 32 13.55 -12.01 -12.41
C GLU A 32 14.61 -13.10 -12.69
N GLY A 33 15.90 -12.74 -12.58
CA GLY A 33 17.02 -13.67 -12.76
C GLY A 33 17.41 -13.96 -14.20
N THR A 34 16.67 -13.46 -15.20
CA THR A 34 16.94 -13.77 -16.62
C THR A 34 18.19 -13.09 -17.19
N LEU A 35 18.70 -12.06 -16.52
CA LEU A 35 19.90 -11.31 -16.92
C LEU A 35 21.12 -11.58 -16.03
N GLY A 36 20.97 -12.44 -15.02
CA GLY A 36 22.03 -12.79 -14.07
C GLY A 36 21.54 -12.81 -12.62
N VAL A 37 22.50 -12.97 -11.71
CA VAL A 37 22.26 -13.09 -10.27
C VAL A 37 22.83 -11.87 -9.56
N VAL A 38 21.99 -11.16 -8.80
CA VAL A 38 22.44 -10.07 -7.92
C VAL A 38 23.05 -10.68 -6.67
N VAL A 39 24.33 -10.38 -6.41
CA VAL A 39 25.06 -10.89 -5.24
C VAL A 39 25.14 -9.89 -4.09
N GLU A 40 25.01 -8.60 -4.41
CA GLU A 40 25.06 -7.50 -3.45
C GLU A 40 24.23 -6.33 -3.98
N ALA A 41 23.60 -5.58 -3.08
CA ALA A 41 22.89 -4.34 -3.40
C ALA A 41 23.15 -3.30 -2.30
N THR A 42 23.52 -2.09 -2.70
CA THR A 42 23.50 -0.92 -1.82
C THR A 42 22.15 -0.24 -1.94
N VAL A 43 21.47 -0.04 -0.81
CA VAL A 43 20.14 0.58 -0.75
C VAL A 43 20.15 1.78 0.19
N SER A 44 19.35 2.78 -0.15
CA SER A 44 19.01 3.84 0.80
C SER A 44 18.00 3.30 1.80
N LEU A 45 18.22 3.57 3.08
CA LEU A 45 17.31 3.19 4.16
C LEU A 45 16.45 4.40 4.55
N VAL A 46 15.28 4.10 5.08
CA VAL A 46 14.42 5.05 5.78
C VAL A 46 14.56 4.83 7.28
N THR A 47 14.13 5.80 8.07
CA THR A 47 14.04 5.66 9.52
C THR A 47 12.85 4.75 9.86
N VAL A 48 12.89 4.13 11.04
CA VAL A 48 11.76 3.34 11.53
C VAL A 48 10.89 4.28 12.36
N PRO A 49 9.60 4.45 12.03
CA PRO A 49 8.73 5.32 12.80
C PRO A 49 8.62 4.82 14.25
N GLU A 50 8.51 5.75 15.19
CA GLU A 50 8.39 5.41 16.63
C GLU A 50 7.03 4.79 16.94
N GLU A 51 5.99 5.28 16.29
CA GLU A 51 4.62 4.82 16.46
C GLU A 51 3.92 4.73 15.09
N THR A 52 2.96 3.81 14.98
CA THR A 52 2.07 3.70 13.83
C THR A 52 0.63 3.51 14.30
N ALA A 53 -0.32 3.91 13.45
CA ALA A 53 -1.74 3.66 13.64
C ALA A 53 -2.33 3.10 12.35
N LEU A 54 -3.25 2.14 12.48
CA LEU A 54 -3.89 1.47 11.36
C LEU A 54 -5.40 1.64 11.48
N VAL A 55 -6.05 2.08 10.40
CA VAL A 55 -7.50 2.11 10.27
C VAL A 55 -7.91 1.15 9.17
N LEU A 56 -8.99 0.41 9.43
CA LEU A 56 -9.55 -0.57 8.52
C LEU A 56 -11.02 -0.24 8.27
N TYR A 57 -11.35 0.00 7.00
CA TYR A 57 -12.72 0.21 6.54
C TYR A 57 -13.21 -1.04 5.82
N ALA A 58 -14.25 -1.67 6.35
CA ALA A 58 -14.88 -2.83 5.75
C ALA A 58 -15.96 -2.41 4.74
N TYR A 59 -15.98 -3.07 3.59
CA TYR A 59 -16.95 -2.86 2.52
C TYR A 59 -17.64 -4.18 2.20
N ASP A 60 -18.94 -4.11 1.92
CA ASP A 60 -19.75 -5.26 1.48
C ASP A 60 -19.61 -5.55 -0.03
N ASP A 61 -18.89 -4.68 -0.77
CA ASP A 61 -18.59 -4.85 -2.19
C ASP A 61 -17.14 -4.44 -2.51
N LEU A 62 -16.46 -5.25 -3.33
CA LEU A 62 -15.06 -5.03 -3.71
C LEU A 62 -14.87 -3.81 -4.63
N LEU A 63 -15.82 -3.52 -5.53
CA LEU A 63 -15.73 -2.36 -6.42
C LEU A 63 -15.86 -1.06 -5.64
N ASP A 64 -16.69 -1.03 -4.61
CA ASP A 64 -16.83 0.14 -3.72
C ASP A 64 -15.52 0.40 -2.97
N ALA A 65 -14.90 -0.64 -2.40
CA ALA A 65 -13.56 -0.52 -1.79
C ALA A 65 -12.51 -0.01 -2.78
N MET A 66 -12.48 -0.53 -4.01
CA MET A 66 -11.54 -0.07 -5.04
C MET A 66 -11.79 1.38 -5.48
N THR A 67 -13.05 1.83 -5.47
CA THR A 67 -13.42 3.21 -5.82
C THR A 67 -12.94 4.20 -4.75
N ALA A 68 -12.78 3.74 -3.51
CA ALA A 68 -12.26 4.55 -2.40
C ALA A 68 -10.73 4.66 -2.35
N VAL A 69 -9.98 3.82 -3.08
CA VAL A 69 -8.50 3.84 -3.09
C VAL A 69 -7.91 5.18 -3.52
N PRO A 70 -8.37 5.84 -4.60
CA PRO A 70 -7.82 7.15 -4.99
C PRO A 70 -7.96 8.19 -3.88
N ASP A 71 -9.11 8.23 -3.20
CA ASP A 71 -9.34 9.15 -2.09
C ASP A 71 -8.42 8.84 -0.90
N ALA A 72 -8.15 7.55 -0.63
CA ALA A 72 -7.23 7.15 0.45
C ALA A 72 -5.80 7.62 0.24
N LEU A 73 -5.36 7.76 -1.01
CA LEU A 73 -4.02 8.27 -1.33
C LEU A 73 -3.85 9.76 -0.98
N ASP A 74 -4.95 10.51 -0.78
CA ASP A 74 -4.92 11.93 -0.43
C ASP A 74 -4.74 12.18 1.09
N PHE A 75 -4.69 11.13 1.91
CA PHE A 75 -4.56 11.23 3.38
C PHE A 75 -3.12 11.22 3.91
N ASP A 76 -2.11 11.27 3.04
CA ASP A 76 -0.69 11.14 3.42
C ASP A 76 -0.43 9.91 4.33
N ALA A 77 -1.10 8.80 4.02
CA ALA A 77 -0.89 7.52 4.68
C ALA A 77 0.48 6.93 4.29
N SER A 78 1.16 6.29 5.24
CA SER A 78 2.43 5.59 5.00
C SER A 78 2.23 4.36 4.11
N ALA A 79 1.07 3.71 4.23
CA ALA A 79 0.63 2.62 3.38
C ALA A 79 -0.89 2.67 3.15
N VAL A 80 -1.30 2.27 1.94
CA VAL A 80 -2.70 2.03 1.56
C VAL A 80 -2.78 0.64 0.94
N GLU A 81 -3.53 -0.25 1.59
CA GLU A 81 -3.66 -1.65 1.19
C GLU A 81 -5.13 -2.04 1.07
N LEU A 82 -5.41 -2.96 0.16
CA LEU A 82 -6.75 -3.53 -0.02
C LEU A 82 -6.66 -5.05 0.06
N MET A 83 -7.51 -5.66 0.88
CA MET A 83 -7.64 -7.11 1.00
C MET A 83 -9.08 -7.53 0.71
N ASP A 84 -9.26 -8.61 -0.06
CA ASP A 84 -10.57 -9.17 -0.38
C ASP A 84 -10.96 -10.32 0.57
N ASP A 85 -12.22 -10.75 0.46
CA ASP A 85 -12.78 -11.86 1.21
C ASP A 85 -12.04 -13.19 1.00
N GLU A 86 -11.44 -13.42 -0.17
CA GLU A 86 -10.60 -14.59 -0.42
C GLU A 86 -9.35 -14.60 0.45
N VAL A 87 -8.69 -13.46 0.66
CA VAL A 87 -7.57 -13.35 1.61
C VAL A 87 -8.04 -13.66 3.04
N PHE A 88 -9.19 -13.14 3.47
CA PHE A 88 -9.72 -13.43 4.81
C PHE A 88 -10.10 -14.89 4.97
N ARG A 89 -10.69 -15.52 3.95
CA ARG A 89 -11.01 -16.94 3.95
C ARG A 89 -9.75 -17.79 4.12
N MET A 90 -8.70 -17.50 3.35
CA MET A 90 -7.42 -18.20 3.47
C MET A 90 -6.79 -18.00 4.86
N ALA A 91 -6.87 -16.79 5.42
CA ALA A 91 -6.37 -16.49 6.77
C ALA A 91 -7.17 -17.23 7.85
N ALA A 92 -8.49 -17.32 7.73
CA ALA A 92 -9.37 -18.03 8.65
C ALA A 92 -9.12 -19.55 8.66
N GLU A 93 -8.70 -20.12 7.54
CA GLU A 93 -8.34 -21.54 7.41
C GLU A 93 -6.94 -21.85 7.99
N SER A 94 -6.12 -20.83 8.29
CA SER A 94 -4.80 -20.98 8.90
C SER A 94 -4.86 -20.85 10.42
N SER A 95 -4.26 -21.82 11.11
CA SER A 95 -4.13 -21.82 12.58
C SER A 95 -3.43 -20.59 13.15
N GLU A 96 -2.49 -20.02 12.40
CA GLU A 96 -1.67 -18.88 12.81
C GLU A 96 -2.40 -17.54 12.65
N TYR A 97 -3.27 -17.44 11.64
CA TYR A 97 -3.87 -16.17 11.22
C TYR A 97 -5.35 -16.03 11.52
N ALA A 98 -6.05 -17.11 11.88
CA ALA A 98 -7.50 -17.09 12.13
C ALA A 98 -7.93 -16.02 13.15
N GLN A 99 -7.13 -15.79 14.20
CA GLN A 99 -7.37 -14.77 15.23
C GLN A 99 -7.49 -13.34 14.68
N TYR A 100 -6.85 -13.03 13.54
CA TYR A 100 -6.89 -11.70 12.94
C TYR A 100 -8.17 -11.46 12.12
N VAL A 101 -8.86 -12.53 11.72
CA VAL A 101 -10.13 -12.45 10.98
C VAL A 101 -11.32 -12.29 11.92
N GLU A 102 -11.19 -12.67 13.20
CA GLU A 102 -12.29 -12.57 14.19
C GLU A 102 -12.81 -11.14 14.38
N GLY A 103 -11.99 -10.12 14.10
CA GLY A 103 -12.37 -8.71 14.19
C GLY A 103 -13.02 -8.14 12.94
N ILE A 104 -13.04 -8.88 11.82
CA ILE A 104 -13.61 -8.43 10.56
C ILE A 104 -15.12 -8.73 10.56
N PRO A 105 -16.00 -7.76 10.28
CA PRO A 105 -17.44 -8.00 10.23
C PRO A 105 -17.83 -9.09 9.24
N ASP A 106 -18.82 -9.92 9.61
CA ASP A 106 -19.42 -10.88 8.70
C ASP A 106 -19.98 -10.18 7.45
N GLY A 107 -19.74 -10.75 6.27
CA GLY A 107 -20.22 -10.18 5.00
C GLY A 107 -19.29 -9.17 4.35
N THR A 108 -18.16 -8.83 4.99
CA THR A 108 -17.11 -7.99 4.39
C THR A 108 -16.56 -8.64 3.12
N ALA A 109 -16.77 -8.01 1.96
CA ALA A 109 -16.22 -8.43 0.68
C ALA A 109 -14.78 -7.91 0.46
N ALA A 110 -14.46 -6.77 1.06
CA ALA A 110 -13.12 -6.20 1.03
C ALA A 110 -12.86 -5.25 2.20
N THR A 111 -11.60 -5.06 2.57
CA THR A 111 -11.19 -4.01 3.48
C THR A 111 -10.21 -3.06 2.80
N LEU A 112 -10.36 -1.77 3.07
CA LEU A 112 -9.39 -0.75 2.74
C LEU A 112 -8.67 -0.34 4.03
N MET A 113 -7.35 -0.49 4.02
CA MET A 113 -6.49 -0.29 5.17
C MET A 113 -5.58 0.91 4.93
N LEU A 114 -5.58 1.86 5.86
CA LEU A 114 -4.69 3.02 5.85
C LEU A 114 -3.80 2.94 7.09
N GLU A 115 -2.49 2.88 6.87
CA GLU A 115 -1.50 3.02 7.93
C GLU A 115 -0.97 4.45 7.97
N PHE A 116 -0.85 4.99 9.18
CA PHE A 116 -0.22 6.28 9.47
C PHE A 116 0.98 6.04 10.36
N ASP A 117 2.02 6.85 10.18
CA ASP A 117 3.24 6.76 10.97
C ASP A 117 3.61 8.11 11.58
N SER A 118 4.43 8.06 12.64
CA SER A 118 4.85 9.24 13.39
C SER A 118 5.89 10.11 12.67
N GLU A 119 6.38 9.71 11.49
CA GLU A 119 7.24 10.56 10.67
C GLU A 119 6.43 11.53 9.80
N LEU A 120 5.20 11.15 9.45
CA LEU A 120 4.27 11.96 8.66
C LEU A 120 3.24 12.69 9.51
N HIS A 121 2.83 12.13 10.65
CA HIS A 121 1.75 12.67 11.48
C HIS A 121 2.11 12.68 12.97
N ASP A 122 2.06 13.85 13.60
CA ASP A 122 2.25 14.01 15.05
C ASP A 122 0.98 13.71 15.88
N ASP A 123 -0.19 13.73 15.23
CA ASP A 123 -1.51 13.55 15.87
C ASP A 123 -2.34 12.52 15.10
N PHE A 124 -2.27 11.27 15.54
CA PHE A 124 -3.04 10.18 14.93
C PHE A 124 -4.54 10.33 15.10
N GLU A 125 -5.02 10.88 16.22
CA GLU A 125 -6.46 11.07 16.42
C GLU A 125 -7.03 12.03 15.37
N ALA A 126 -6.31 13.12 15.06
CA ALA A 126 -6.74 14.08 14.06
C ALA A 126 -6.82 13.47 12.65
N VAL A 127 -5.77 12.77 12.19
CA VAL A 127 -5.76 12.18 10.83
C VAL A 127 -6.77 11.03 10.70
N ILE A 128 -6.92 10.20 11.73
CA ILE A 128 -7.91 9.13 11.76
C ILE A 128 -9.33 9.71 11.78
N GLN A 129 -9.58 10.77 12.53
CA GLN A 129 -10.89 11.42 12.54
C GLN A 129 -11.22 12.01 11.16
N ALA A 130 -10.24 12.60 10.47
CA ALA A 130 -10.44 13.10 9.11
C ALA A 130 -10.76 11.96 8.12
N ALA A 131 -10.05 10.84 8.21
CA ALA A 131 -10.31 9.66 7.39
C ALA A 131 -11.70 9.07 7.68
N ASN A 132 -12.07 8.93 8.96
CA ASN A 132 -13.39 8.46 9.38
C ASN A 132 -14.50 9.39 8.86
N ASP A 133 -14.31 10.71 8.95
CA ASP A 133 -15.25 11.70 8.45
C ASP A 133 -15.48 11.60 6.94
N HIS A 134 -14.50 11.09 6.17
CA HIS A 134 -14.62 10.86 4.74
C HIS A 134 -15.26 9.51 4.41
N PHE A 135 -14.68 8.43 4.94
CA PHE A 135 -15.06 7.06 4.57
C PHE A 135 -16.32 6.55 5.26
N LEU A 136 -16.71 7.08 6.43
CA LEU A 136 -17.94 6.66 7.12
C LEU A 136 -19.14 7.55 6.81
N ARG A 137 -18.95 8.77 6.27
CA ARG A 137 -20.07 9.67 5.92
C ARG A 137 -20.65 9.42 4.52
N SER A 138 -19.92 8.72 3.65
CA SER A 138 -20.37 8.37 2.29
C SER A 138 -21.62 7.46 2.29
N GLU A 139 -21.84 6.68 3.35
CA GLU A 139 -22.99 5.79 3.53
C GLU A 139 -24.33 6.52 3.78
N SER A 140 -24.32 7.76 4.27
CA SER A 140 -25.55 8.46 4.68
C SER A 140 -26.38 9.05 3.51
N LYS A 141 -25.94 8.90 2.24
CA LYS A 141 -26.63 9.47 1.06
C LYS A 141 -27.49 8.48 0.27
N ALA A 142 -27.68 7.26 0.77
CA ALA A 142 -28.40 6.20 0.06
C ALA A 142 -29.79 5.84 0.64
N GLU A 143 -30.46 6.76 1.36
CA GLU A 143 -31.91 6.65 1.70
C GLU A 143 -32.78 7.63 0.89
#